data_AF-A0A0N5ADU9-F1
#
_entry.id   AF-A0A0N5ADU9-F1
#
_cell.length_a   1.000
_cell.length_b   1.000
_cell.length_c   1.000
_cell.angle_alpha   90.00
_cell.angle_beta   90.00
_cell.angle_gamma   90.00
#
_symmetry.space_group_name_H-M   'P 1'
#
loop_
_entity.id
_entity.type
_entity.pdbx_description
1 polymer ?
#
loop_
_entity_poly.entity_id
_entity_poly.type
_entity_poly.pdbx_seq_one_letter_code
_entity_poly.pdbx_strand_id
1 'polypeptide(L)'
;LDNNGKPIRGENLFFSLPLRITEKKESIAEAIAALKAAVLSRKSGKVQKAETIIKHALALAPNHPDILTEYGILIETVRQNVVEAEELYTRALSYNPHHKEALIHRARTLPLVQEIDKKMLEALRRKRDYFLRIPRSSAAFKRAMRDSYFMHVYHTVALEGNTMSFIQTRTVLETRMAVGGKSIMEHNEILGMDAALRFLNQSLVHIGYIGDILEIHKRVLGYVDPEAAGVFRSTQVYVGSFTPVAPELVQKEMDELINWLNDAETLLLDTVEFAAIAHYKLVYIHPFIDGNGRTARLLMNLILMQNGFPPVIIPVEERGEYYRTLNVANGGDLRPFIRFITRLMNSLLRSHFLHRVC
;
A
#
# COMPACT_ATOMS: atom_id res chain seq x y z
N LEU A 1 16.97 2.94 1.23
CA LEU A 1 18.11 2.53 2.10
C LEU A 1 17.55 1.58 3.14
N ASP A 2 18.31 0.58 3.59
CA ASP A 2 17.94 -0.35 4.66
C ASP A 2 17.90 0.33 6.05
N ASN A 3 17.55 -0.44 7.08
CA ASN A 3 17.49 0.01 8.49
C ASN A 3 18.83 0.53 9.05
N ASN A 4 19.92 0.43 8.30
CA ASN A 4 21.25 0.94 8.65
C ASN A 4 21.67 2.13 7.76
N GLY A 5 20.75 2.69 6.97
CA GLY A 5 21.06 3.82 6.08
C GLY A 5 21.95 3.44 4.90
N LYS A 6 22.09 2.15 4.57
CA LYS A 6 22.80 1.71 3.35
C LYS A 6 21.85 1.59 2.18
N PRO A 7 22.28 1.87 0.94
CA PRO A 7 21.48 1.58 -0.24
C PRO A 7 21.17 0.09 -0.28
N ILE A 8 19.88 -0.24 -0.41
CA ILE A 8 19.46 -1.59 -0.76
C ILE A 8 20.15 -1.85 -2.09
N ARG A 9 21.07 -2.83 -2.11
CA ARG A 9 21.91 -3.11 -3.28
C ARG A 9 21.00 -3.47 -4.46
N GLY A 10 20.99 -2.57 -5.42
CA GLY A 10 20.24 -2.58 -6.68
C GLY A 10 20.66 -1.32 -7.42
N GLU A 11 21.90 -1.32 -7.92
CA GLU A 11 22.47 -0.16 -8.61
C GLU A 11 21.78 0.07 -9.97
N ASN A 12 21.51 1.35 -10.22
CA ASN A 12 21.42 1.99 -11.53
C ASN A 12 20.21 1.68 -12.42
N LEU A 13 19.04 2.18 -12.00
CA LEU A 13 17.98 2.64 -12.93
C LEU A 13 17.40 3.98 -12.44
N PHE A 14 18.27 4.94 -12.12
CA PHE A 14 17.86 6.34 -11.91
C PHE A 14 17.79 7.05 -13.26
N PHE A 15 16.67 6.92 -13.96
CA PHE A 15 16.23 7.98 -14.87
C PHE A 15 15.35 8.94 -14.08
N SER A 16 15.96 10.01 -13.56
CA SER A 16 15.23 11.17 -13.08
C SER A 16 14.58 11.87 -14.27
N LEU A 17 13.34 11.48 -14.61
CA LEU A 17 12.50 12.31 -15.47
C LEU A 17 11.75 13.30 -14.57
N PRO A 18 11.83 14.61 -14.85
CA PRO A 18 11.12 15.60 -14.07
C PRO A 18 9.62 15.38 -14.26
N LEU A 19 8.89 15.15 -13.17
CA LEU A 19 7.44 15.30 -13.07
C LEU A 19 7.08 16.75 -13.46
N ARG A 20 6.95 17.04 -14.75
CA ARG A 20 6.41 18.32 -15.23
C ARG A 20 4.89 18.25 -15.19
N ILE A 21 4.32 18.43 -14.01
CA ILE A 21 3.10 19.22 -13.92
C ILE A 21 3.58 20.64 -14.16
N THR A 22 3.21 21.24 -15.29
CA THR A 22 3.51 22.64 -15.58
C THR A 22 2.68 23.52 -14.64
N GLU A 23 3.15 23.67 -13.40
CA GLU A 23 2.63 24.66 -12.46
C GLU A 23 2.75 26.04 -13.14
N LYS A 24 1.63 26.74 -13.30
CA LYS A 24 1.64 28.08 -13.89
C LYS A 24 2.57 28.97 -13.06
N LYS A 25 3.49 29.71 -13.69
CA LYS A 25 4.46 30.59 -13.00
C LYS A 25 3.81 31.51 -11.97
N GLU A 26 2.60 31.99 -12.23
CA GLU A 26 1.83 32.85 -11.32
C GLU A 26 1.44 32.12 -10.02
N SER A 27 1.10 30.83 -10.11
CA SER A 27 0.73 29.99 -8.95
C SER A 27 1.93 29.75 -8.01
N ILE A 28 3.14 29.63 -8.56
CA ILE A 28 4.37 29.47 -7.77
C ILE A 28 4.71 30.76 -7.01
N ALA A 29 4.57 31.92 -7.65
CA ALA A 29 4.84 33.21 -7.00
C ALA A 29 3.88 33.45 -5.81
N GLU A 30 2.60 33.11 -5.99
CA GLU A 30 1.60 33.15 -4.91
C GLU A 30 1.95 32.15 -3.78
N ALA A 31 2.36 30.93 -4.12
CA ALA A 31 2.76 29.93 -3.14
C ALA A 31 3.96 30.39 -2.28
N ILE A 32 4.96 31.03 -2.90
CA ILE A 32 6.13 31.59 -2.20
C ILE A 32 5.72 32.76 -1.29
N ALA A 33 4.78 33.61 -1.73
CA ALA A 33 4.26 34.70 -0.90
C ALA A 33 3.51 34.15 0.32
N ALA A 34 2.68 33.12 0.13
CA ALA A 34 1.97 32.42 1.19
C ALA A 34 2.95 31.75 2.18
N LEU A 35 4.01 31.10 1.69
CA LEU A 35 5.07 30.53 2.53
C LEU A 35 5.69 31.59 3.46
N LYS A 36 6.08 32.75 2.92
CA LYS A 36 6.64 33.86 3.72
C LYS A 36 5.66 34.32 4.80
N ALA A 37 4.38 34.44 4.46
CA ALA A 37 3.32 34.82 5.40
C ALA A 37 3.08 33.75 6.49
N ALA A 38 3.20 32.47 6.16
CA ALA A 38 3.10 31.36 7.11
C ALA A 38 4.26 31.39 8.12
N VAL A 39 5.50 31.53 7.64
CA VAL A 39 6.70 31.62 8.48
C VAL A 39 6.62 32.83 9.43
N LEU A 40 6.22 33.99 8.93
CA LEU A 40 6.02 35.19 9.77
C LEU A 40 4.95 34.95 10.83
N SER A 41 3.80 34.37 10.45
CA SER A 41 2.71 34.06 11.38
C SER A 41 3.16 33.09 12.48
N ARG A 42 3.95 32.06 12.13
CA ARG A 42 4.52 31.11 13.09
C ARG A 42 5.49 31.80 14.04
N LYS A 43 6.43 32.61 13.53
CA LYS A 43 7.39 33.37 14.35
C LYS A 43 6.70 34.36 15.30
N SER A 44 5.54 34.89 14.92
CA SER A 44 4.69 35.73 15.78
C SER A 44 3.79 34.95 16.73
N GLY A 45 3.94 33.62 16.84
CA GLY A 45 3.14 32.76 17.72
C GLY A 45 1.72 32.46 17.23
N LYS A 46 1.32 32.91 16.03
CA LYS A 46 -0.02 32.70 15.45
C LYS A 46 -0.07 31.38 14.69
N VAL A 47 0.06 30.26 15.41
CA VAL A 47 0.35 28.96 14.79
C VAL A 47 -0.83 28.38 13.99
N GLN A 48 -2.08 28.55 14.43
CA GLN A 48 -3.24 28.10 13.63
C GLN A 48 -3.36 28.87 12.30
N LYS A 49 -3.07 30.18 12.33
CA LYS A 49 -3.05 31.00 11.12
C LYS A 49 -1.96 30.54 10.16
N ALA A 50 -0.78 30.22 10.68
CA ALA A 50 0.31 29.67 9.87
C ALA A 50 -0.08 28.33 9.21
N GLU A 51 -0.76 27.45 9.93
CA GLU A 51 -1.25 26.17 9.40
C GLU A 51 -2.24 26.35 8.24
N THR A 52 -3.18 27.29 8.34
CA THR A 52 -4.12 27.56 7.24
C THR A 52 -3.41 28.13 6.01
N ILE A 53 -2.47 29.06 6.21
CA ILE A 53 -1.74 29.69 5.11
C ILE A 53 -0.83 28.66 4.41
N ILE A 54 -0.12 27.81 5.16
CA ILE A 54 0.78 26.83 4.55
C ILE A 54 0.01 25.75 3.78
N LYS A 55 -1.21 25.39 4.22
CA LYS A 55 -2.08 24.48 3.44
C LYS A 55 -2.49 25.07 2.10
N HIS A 56 -2.78 26.38 2.07
CA HIS A 56 -3.00 27.09 0.81
C HIS A 56 -1.76 27.05 -0.08
N ALA A 57 -0.59 27.34 0.48
CA ALA A 57 0.68 27.27 -0.24
C ALA A 57 0.95 25.86 -0.81
N LEU A 58 0.65 24.81 -0.04
CA LEU A 58 0.79 23.41 -0.46
C LEU A 58 -0.20 23.02 -1.56
N ALA A 59 -1.42 23.57 -1.56
CA ALA A 59 -2.38 23.34 -2.64
C ALA A 59 -1.93 23.95 -3.97
N LEU A 60 -1.22 25.08 -3.92
CA LEU A 60 -0.68 25.77 -5.10
C LEU A 60 0.61 25.11 -5.63
N ALA A 61 1.52 24.73 -4.74
CA ALA A 61 2.82 24.15 -5.08
C ALA A 61 3.11 22.90 -4.20
N PRO A 62 2.47 21.75 -4.50
CA PRO A 62 2.49 20.55 -3.65
C PRO A 62 3.87 19.91 -3.50
N ASN A 63 4.79 20.20 -4.42
CA ASN A 63 6.13 19.58 -4.49
C ASN A 63 7.26 20.52 -4.08
N HIS A 64 6.95 21.72 -3.57
CA HIS A 64 7.96 22.70 -3.19
C HIS A 64 8.66 22.33 -1.87
N PRO A 65 9.99 22.12 -1.85
CA PRO A 65 10.72 21.66 -0.66
C PRO A 65 10.56 22.54 0.58
N ASP A 66 10.63 23.87 0.43
CA ASP A 66 10.50 24.80 1.57
C ASP A 66 9.09 24.78 2.18
N ILE A 67 8.04 24.61 1.36
CA ILE A 67 6.65 24.55 1.82
C ILE A 67 6.40 23.26 2.59
N LEU A 68 6.90 22.13 2.06
CA LEU A 68 6.83 20.83 2.73
C LEU A 68 7.56 20.86 4.08
N THR A 69 8.75 21.47 4.12
CA THR A 69 9.55 21.59 5.35
C THR A 69 8.83 22.45 6.40
N GLU A 70 8.36 23.64 6.02
CA GLU A 70 7.65 24.53 6.96
C GLU A 70 6.33 23.90 7.44
N TYR A 71 5.61 23.18 6.57
CA TYR A 71 4.43 22.44 6.97
C TYR A 71 4.78 21.32 7.96
N GLY A 72 5.88 20.59 7.73
CA GLY A 72 6.38 19.58 8.67
C GLY A 72 6.65 20.14 10.06
N ILE A 73 7.26 21.32 10.14
CA ILE A 73 7.53 22.02 11.41
C ILE A 73 6.23 22.36 12.14
N LEU A 74 5.22 22.84 11.41
CA LEU A 74 3.90 23.16 11.97
C LEU A 74 3.17 21.91 12.46
N ILE A 75 3.19 20.81 11.69
CA ILE A 75 2.59 19.54 12.08
C ILE A 75 3.24 18.98 13.34
N GLU A 76 4.57 19.07 13.42
CA GLU A 76 5.32 18.62 14.58
C GLU A 76 5.01 19.44 15.84
N THR A 77 4.95 20.76 15.71
CA THR A 77 4.77 21.66 16.87
C THR A 77 3.32 21.80 17.32
N VAL A 78 2.37 21.85 16.38
CA VAL A 78 0.93 22.06 16.67
C VAL A 78 0.23 20.75 16.97
N ARG A 79 0.41 19.76 16.09
CA ARG A 79 -0.34 18.49 16.17
C ARG A 79 0.40 17.41 16.94
N GLN A 80 1.65 17.66 17.31
CA GLN A 80 2.53 16.67 17.96
C GLN A 80 2.61 15.36 17.16
N ASN A 81 2.46 15.45 15.83
CA ASN A 81 2.47 14.30 14.93
C ASN A 81 3.84 14.17 14.27
N VAL A 82 4.77 13.55 14.97
CA VAL A 82 6.16 13.37 14.50
C VAL A 82 6.22 12.51 13.22
N VAL A 83 5.29 11.56 13.06
CA VAL A 83 5.25 10.65 11.90
C VAL A 83 4.91 11.40 10.62
N GLU A 84 3.86 12.22 10.63
CA GLU A 84 3.45 13.02 9.48
C GLU A 84 4.49 14.12 9.17
N ALA A 85 5.10 14.71 10.20
CA ALA A 85 6.20 15.66 10.00
C ALA A 85 7.41 15.02 9.30
N GLU A 86 7.80 13.80 9.70
CA GLU A 86 8.92 13.08 9.09
C GLU A 86 8.65 12.65 7.64
N GLU A 87 7.41 12.30 7.30
CA GLU A 87 6.97 12.07 5.92
C GLU A 87 7.15 13.33 5.07
N LEU A 88 6.76 14.50 5.60
CA LEU A 88 6.93 15.78 4.91
C LEU A 88 8.40 16.15 4.70
N TYR A 89 9.27 15.93 5.69
CA TYR A 89 10.71 16.15 5.53
C TYR A 89 11.33 15.19 4.51
N THR A 90 10.93 13.92 4.52
CA THR A 90 11.41 12.92 3.54
C THR A 90 10.96 13.29 2.13
N ARG A 91 9.72 13.74 1.96
CA ARG A 91 9.21 14.24 0.68
C ARG A 91 9.89 15.52 0.21
N ALA A 92 10.25 16.43 1.12
CA ALA A 92 11.03 17.61 0.74
C ALA A 92 12.41 17.22 0.18
N LEU A 93 13.05 16.21 0.78
CA LEU A 93 14.37 15.72 0.39
C LEU A 93 14.36 14.89 -0.90
N SER A 94 13.25 14.25 -1.27
CA SER A 94 13.13 13.58 -2.57
C SER A 94 13.15 14.58 -3.74
N TYR A 95 12.69 15.81 -3.51
CA TYR A 95 12.76 16.91 -4.50
C TYR A 95 14.05 17.73 -4.40
N ASN A 96 14.57 17.96 -3.19
CA ASN A 96 15.85 18.62 -2.97
C ASN A 96 16.70 17.88 -1.92
N PRO A 97 17.58 16.96 -2.34
CA PRO A 97 18.40 16.15 -1.43
C PRO A 97 19.35 16.96 -0.52
N HIS A 98 19.68 18.20 -0.90
CA HIS A 98 20.60 19.07 -0.16
C HIS A 98 19.89 20.15 0.67
N HIS A 99 18.58 20.02 0.87
CA HIS A 99 17.80 20.97 1.67
C HIS A 99 18.19 20.93 3.15
N LYS A 100 18.93 21.96 3.60
CA LYS A 100 19.54 22.01 4.95
C LYS A 100 18.55 21.83 6.09
N GLU A 101 17.44 22.60 6.11
CA GLU A 101 16.49 22.50 7.23
C GLU A 101 15.80 21.14 7.29
N ALA A 102 15.29 20.63 6.17
CA ALA A 102 14.73 19.28 6.07
C ALA A 102 15.69 18.20 6.56
N LEU A 103 16.99 18.27 6.23
CA LEU A 103 18.00 17.34 6.74
C LEU A 103 18.12 17.38 8.28
N ILE A 104 18.17 18.58 8.87
CA ILE A 104 18.27 18.77 10.32
C ILE A 104 17.03 18.20 11.03
N HIS A 105 15.84 18.55 10.53
CA HIS A 105 14.59 18.08 11.11
C HIS A 105 14.42 16.57 10.96
N ARG A 106 14.79 16.00 9.80
CA ARG A 106 14.76 14.55 9.58
C ARG A 106 15.75 13.81 10.47
N ALA A 107 16.97 14.32 10.66
CA ALA A 107 17.97 13.70 11.54
C ALA A 107 17.45 13.52 12.98
N ARG A 108 16.60 14.45 13.46
CA ARG A 108 15.96 14.36 14.78
C ARG A 108 14.73 13.46 14.80
N THR A 109 13.89 13.53 13.77
CA THR A 109 12.59 12.83 13.75
C THR A 109 12.68 11.38 13.33
N LEU A 110 13.61 11.03 12.43
CA LEU A 110 13.79 9.67 11.90
C LEU A 110 13.95 8.59 13.00
N PRO A 111 14.87 8.71 13.98
CA PRO A 111 15.02 7.67 15.01
C PRO A 111 13.78 7.53 15.89
N LEU A 112 13.06 8.63 16.14
CA LEU A 112 11.80 8.60 16.90
C LEU A 112 10.72 7.84 16.14
N VAL A 113 10.59 8.10 14.84
CA VAL A 113 9.62 7.45 13.96
C VAL A 113 9.94 5.96 13.80
N GLN A 114 11.22 5.60 13.65
CA GLN A 114 11.64 4.19 13.61
C GLN A 114 11.26 3.43 14.89
N GLU A 115 11.43 4.05 16.06
CA GLU A 115 11.03 3.44 17.33
C GLU A 115 9.49 3.33 17.47
N ILE A 116 8.73 4.31 16.96
CA ILE A 116 7.26 4.24 16.90
C ILE A 116 6.81 3.07 16.01
N ASP A 117 7.38 2.96 14.81
CA ASP A 117 7.04 1.90 13.85
C ASP A 117 7.37 0.52 14.42
N LYS A 118 8.55 0.36 15.03
CA LYS A 118 8.96 -0.87 15.70
C LYS A 118 7.97 -1.29 16.78
N LYS A 119 7.59 -0.37 17.68
CA LYS A 119 6.60 -0.64 18.75
C LYS A 119 5.23 -1.02 18.18
N MET A 120 4.84 -0.41 17.08
CA MET A 120 3.58 -0.70 16.40
C MET A 120 3.56 -2.15 15.86
N LEU A 121 4.64 -2.58 15.20
CA LEU A 121 4.79 -3.95 14.70
C LEU A 121 4.86 -4.97 15.84
N GLU A 122 5.60 -4.68 16.91
CA GLU A 122 5.65 -5.52 18.12
C GLU A 122 4.27 -5.71 18.77
N ALA A 123 3.48 -4.63 18.86
CA ALA A 123 2.12 -4.69 19.37
C ALA A 123 1.21 -5.56 18.49
N LEU A 124 1.44 -5.55 17.18
CA LEU A 124 0.70 -6.36 16.23
C LEU A 124 1.04 -7.85 16.36
N ARG A 125 2.33 -8.20 16.54
CA ARG A 125 2.76 -9.58 16.80
C ARG A 125 2.08 -10.17 18.03
N ARG A 126 2.00 -9.41 19.13
CA ARG A 126 1.27 -9.85 20.35
C ARG A 126 -0.21 -10.17 20.06
N LYS A 127 -0.87 -9.40 19.21
CA LYS A 127 -2.27 -9.62 18.83
C LYS A 127 -2.45 -10.83 17.92
N ARG A 128 -1.52 -11.05 17.00
CA ARG A 128 -1.46 -12.27 16.21
C ARG A 128 -1.35 -13.49 17.10
N ASP A 129 -0.46 -13.46 18.09
CA ASP A 129 -0.26 -14.60 19.00
C ASP A 129 -1.53 -14.92 19.80
N TYR A 130 -2.31 -13.90 20.17
CA TYR A 130 -3.63 -14.11 20.75
C TYR A 130 -4.61 -14.72 19.74
N PHE A 131 -4.68 -14.16 18.51
CA PHE A 131 -5.57 -14.66 17.46
C PHE A 131 -5.34 -16.15 17.19
N LEU A 132 -4.08 -16.60 17.20
CA LEU A 132 -3.72 -18.02 17.02
C LEU A 132 -4.20 -18.93 18.15
N ARG A 133 -4.45 -18.40 19.36
CA ARG A 133 -4.98 -19.18 20.50
C ARG A 133 -6.49 -19.38 20.43
N ILE A 134 -7.19 -18.66 19.56
CA ILE A 134 -8.64 -18.78 19.42
C ILE A 134 -8.99 -20.16 18.84
N PRO A 135 -9.87 -20.95 19.49
CA PRO A 135 -10.22 -22.29 19.00
C PRO A 135 -10.85 -22.26 17.60
N ARG A 136 -10.17 -22.85 16.61
CA ARG A 136 -10.65 -22.92 15.21
C ARG A 136 -11.95 -23.72 15.05
N SER A 137 -12.27 -24.59 16.00
CA SER A 137 -13.51 -25.36 16.03
C SER A 137 -14.73 -24.51 16.40
N SER A 138 -14.54 -23.34 17.03
CA SER A 138 -15.62 -22.45 17.46
C SER A 138 -16.51 -22.03 16.30
N ALA A 139 -17.83 -22.10 16.49
CA ALA A 139 -18.81 -21.62 15.51
C ALA A 139 -18.66 -20.12 15.24
N ALA A 140 -18.33 -19.32 16.27
CA ALA A 140 -18.09 -17.89 16.12
C ALA A 140 -16.85 -17.61 15.26
N PHE A 141 -15.77 -18.35 15.47
CA PHE A 141 -14.56 -18.24 14.64
C PHE A 141 -14.84 -18.61 13.18
N LYS A 142 -15.50 -19.75 12.94
CA LYS A 142 -15.87 -20.18 11.58
C LYS A 142 -16.75 -19.14 10.87
N ARG A 143 -17.72 -18.56 11.59
CA ARG A 143 -18.56 -17.49 11.06
C ARG A 143 -17.75 -16.23 10.73
N ALA A 144 -16.90 -15.78 11.64
CA ALA A 144 -16.05 -14.60 11.42
C ALA A 144 -15.10 -14.77 10.23
N MET A 145 -14.48 -15.95 10.06
CA MET A 145 -13.63 -16.25 8.91
C MET A 145 -14.44 -16.30 7.60
N ARG A 146 -15.64 -16.87 7.61
CA ARG A 146 -16.53 -16.88 6.43
C ARG A 146 -17.00 -15.48 6.05
N ASP A 147 -17.37 -14.65 7.01
CA ASP A 147 -17.75 -13.26 6.74
C ASP A 147 -16.55 -12.46 6.21
N SER A 148 -15.37 -12.65 6.82
CA SER A 148 -14.11 -12.03 6.34
C SER A 148 -13.76 -12.45 4.92
N TYR A 149 -14.05 -13.69 4.51
CA TYR A 149 -13.86 -14.17 3.14
C TYR A 149 -14.69 -13.36 2.13
N PHE A 150 -15.98 -13.21 2.39
CA PHE A 150 -16.87 -12.44 1.50
C PHE A 150 -16.48 -10.96 1.44
N MET A 151 -16.12 -10.38 2.59
CA MET A 151 -15.66 -8.99 2.67
C MET A 151 -14.37 -8.78 1.86
N HIS A 152 -13.45 -9.75 1.89
CA HIS A 152 -12.22 -9.68 1.11
C HIS A 152 -12.51 -9.66 -0.39
N VAL A 153 -13.34 -10.58 -0.89
CA VAL A 153 -13.72 -10.61 -2.31
C VAL A 153 -14.41 -9.32 -2.73
N TYR A 154 -15.38 -8.83 -1.94
CA TYR A 154 -16.09 -7.58 -2.24
C TYR A 154 -15.14 -6.39 -2.34
N HIS A 155 -14.33 -6.13 -1.31
CA HIS A 155 -13.49 -4.95 -1.29
C HIS A 155 -12.38 -5.01 -2.35
N THR A 156 -11.79 -6.18 -2.61
CA THR A 156 -10.69 -6.29 -3.58
C THR A 156 -11.14 -6.06 -5.02
N VAL A 157 -12.35 -6.47 -5.42
CA VAL A 157 -12.89 -6.14 -6.76
C VAL A 157 -13.41 -4.71 -6.83
N ALA A 158 -14.02 -4.20 -5.76
CA ALA A 158 -14.51 -2.84 -5.71
C ALA A 158 -13.38 -1.79 -5.79
N LEU A 159 -12.19 -2.11 -5.25
CA LEU A 159 -10.97 -1.31 -5.42
C LEU A 159 -10.51 -1.16 -6.88
N GLU A 160 -10.91 -2.08 -7.76
CA GLU A 160 -10.64 -2.02 -9.20
C GLU A 160 -11.79 -1.39 -9.99
N GLY A 161 -12.90 -1.05 -9.34
CA GLY A 161 -14.04 -0.36 -9.96
C GLY A 161 -15.29 -1.23 -10.16
N ASN A 162 -15.28 -2.48 -9.70
CA ASN A 162 -16.48 -3.32 -9.70
C ASN A 162 -17.60 -2.65 -8.86
N THR A 163 -18.80 -2.57 -9.43
CA THR A 163 -19.91 -1.78 -8.88
C THR A 163 -20.93 -2.62 -8.12
N MET A 164 -20.71 -3.93 -7.98
CA MET A 164 -21.61 -4.78 -7.21
C MET A 164 -21.58 -4.41 -5.72
N SER A 165 -22.74 -4.42 -5.08
CA SER A 165 -22.81 -4.26 -3.64
C SER A 165 -22.28 -5.49 -2.91
N PHE A 166 -22.01 -5.36 -1.61
CA PHE A 166 -21.62 -6.50 -0.78
C PHE A 166 -22.64 -7.64 -0.82
N ILE A 167 -23.94 -7.33 -0.75
CA ILE A 167 -25.02 -8.34 -0.80
C ILE A 167 -25.05 -9.03 -2.16
N GLN A 168 -24.90 -8.28 -3.26
CA GLN A 168 -24.84 -8.86 -4.61
C GLN A 168 -23.64 -9.79 -4.75
N THR A 169 -22.46 -9.34 -4.32
CA THR A 169 -21.23 -10.15 -4.33
C THR A 169 -21.40 -11.43 -3.54
N ARG A 170 -21.97 -11.34 -2.34
CA ARG A 170 -22.25 -12.49 -1.48
C ARG A 170 -23.22 -13.47 -2.15
N THR A 171 -24.29 -12.98 -2.77
CA THR A 171 -25.24 -13.83 -3.51
C THR A 171 -24.54 -14.61 -4.62
N VAL A 172 -23.71 -13.95 -5.44
CA VAL A 172 -22.93 -14.61 -6.51
C VAL A 172 -22.03 -15.72 -5.94
N LEU A 173 -21.38 -15.48 -4.80
CA LEU A 173 -20.48 -16.44 -4.16
C LEU A 173 -21.21 -17.62 -3.51
N GLU A 174 -22.38 -17.38 -2.90
CA GLU A 174 -23.14 -18.39 -2.17
C GLU A 174 -24.03 -19.24 -3.09
N THR A 175 -24.74 -18.63 -4.04
CA THR A 175 -25.74 -19.33 -4.87
C THR A 175 -25.25 -19.61 -6.29
N ARG A 176 -24.15 -18.99 -6.72
CA ARG A 176 -23.68 -19.00 -8.12
C ARG A 176 -24.70 -18.42 -9.12
N MET A 177 -25.70 -17.69 -8.64
CA MET A 177 -26.69 -17.05 -9.50
C MET A 177 -26.21 -15.69 -9.99
N ALA A 178 -26.55 -15.37 -11.24
CA ALA A 178 -26.31 -14.04 -11.79
C ALA A 178 -27.27 -13.00 -11.18
N VAL A 179 -26.76 -11.79 -11.00
CA VAL A 179 -27.50 -10.62 -10.52
C VAL A 179 -27.90 -9.79 -11.73
N GLY A 180 -29.21 -9.58 -11.90
CA GLY A 180 -29.76 -8.78 -13.00
C GLY A 180 -29.26 -7.34 -12.98
N GLY A 181 -29.00 -6.77 -14.15
CA GLY A 181 -28.55 -5.38 -14.31
C GLY A 181 -27.08 -5.12 -14.02
N LYS A 182 -26.26 -6.17 -13.82
CA LYS A 182 -24.80 -6.09 -13.66
C LYS A 182 -24.09 -6.76 -14.83
N SER A 183 -22.87 -6.32 -15.13
CA SER A 183 -22.12 -6.87 -16.25
C SER A 183 -21.64 -8.29 -15.97
N ILE A 184 -21.49 -9.10 -17.03
CA ILE A 184 -20.92 -10.45 -16.91
C ILE A 184 -19.46 -10.35 -16.43
N MET A 185 -18.71 -9.34 -16.87
CA MET A 185 -17.34 -9.12 -16.42
C MET A 185 -17.26 -8.96 -14.90
N GLU A 186 -18.12 -8.15 -14.29
CA GLU A 186 -18.11 -7.98 -12.83
C GLU A 186 -18.42 -9.29 -12.07
N HIS A 187 -19.27 -10.16 -12.62
CA HIS A 187 -19.49 -11.49 -12.05
C HIS A 187 -18.23 -12.35 -12.16
N ASN A 188 -17.61 -12.34 -13.33
CA ASN A 188 -16.42 -13.14 -13.61
C ASN A 188 -15.22 -12.71 -12.75
N GLU A 189 -15.08 -11.42 -12.45
CA GLU A 189 -14.08 -10.92 -11.49
C GLU A 189 -14.29 -11.49 -10.08
N ILE A 190 -15.54 -11.52 -9.61
CA ILE A 190 -15.89 -12.07 -8.30
C ILE A 190 -15.59 -13.57 -8.26
N LEU A 191 -15.95 -14.30 -9.32
CA LEU A 191 -15.70 -15.74 -9.43
C LEU A 191 -14.20 -16.05 -9.55
N GLY A 192 -13.44 -15.24 -10.29
CA GLY A 192 -11.98 -15.37 -10.39
C GLY A 192 -11.28 -15.13 -9.06
N MET A 193 -11.69 -14.09 -8.32
CA MET A 193 -11.19 -13.84 -6.97
C MET A 193 -11.53 -14.98 -5.99
N ASP A 194 -12.75 -15.54 -6.06
CA ASP A 194 -13.15 -16.70 -5.27
C ASP A 194 -12.31 -17.95 -5.60
N ALA A 195 -12.07 -18.22 -6.88
CA ALA A 195 -11.22 -19.32 -7.31
C ALA A 195 -9.77 -19.15 -6.82
N ALA A 196 -9.23 -17.93 -6.91
CA ALA A 196 -7.88 -17.62 -6.44
C ALA A 196 -7.74 -17.79 -4.92
N LEU A 197 -8.70 -17.27 -4.13
CA LEU A 197 -8.66 -17.42 -2.67
C LEU A 197 -8.83 -18.87 -2.22
N ARG A 198 -9.69 -19.65 -2.88
CA ARG A 198 -9.81 -21.09 -2.58
C ARG A 198 -8.50 -21.82 -2.85
N PHE A 199 -7.84 -21.50 -3.96
CA PHE A 199 -6.53 -22.05 -4.28
C PHE A 199 -5.50 -21.75 -3.19
N LEU A 200 -5.42 -20.50 -2.72
CA LEU A 200 -4.53 -20.11 -1.63
C LEU A 200 -4.85 -20.80 -0.29
N ASN A 201 -6.13 -21.03 0.01
CA ASN A 201 -6.55 -21.67 1.26
C ASN A 201 -6.33 -23.19 1.26
N GLN A 202 -6.41 -23.84 0.11
CA GLN A 202 -6.31 -25.29 -0.02
C GLN A 202 -4.87 -25.76 -0.26
N SER A 203 -4.07 -24.92 -0.90
CA SER A 203 -2.71 -25.24 -1.26
C SER A 203 -1.77 -24.69 -0.19
N LEU A 204 -0.82 -25.50 0.28
CA LEU A 204 0.31 -25.04 1.10
C LEU A 204 1.28 -24.22 0.23
N VAL A 205 0.79 -23.22 -0.51
CA VAL A 205 1.57 -22.51 -1.53
C VAL A 205 2.67 -21.71 -0.85
N HIS A 206 3.86 -22.26 -0.77
CA HIS A 206 5.06 -21.45 -0.67
C HIS A 206 5.32 -20.86 -2.05
N ILE A 207 5.54 -19.55 -2.14
CA ILE A 207 5.99 -18.96 -3.41
C ILE A 207 7.47 -19.30 -3.56
N GLY A 208 7.75 -20.39 -4.25
CA GLY A 208 9.12 -20.83 -4.52
C GLY A 208 9.62 -20.36 -5.88
N TYR A 209 8.71 -20.16 -6.84
CA TYR A 209 9.04 -19.79 -8.21
C TYR A 209 7.97 -18.92 -8.85
N ILE A 210 8.30 -18.31 -10.00
CA ILE A 210 7.41 -17.40 -10.74
C ILE A 210 6.04 -18.03 -11.02
N GLY A 211 6.03 -19.34 -11.33
CA GLY A 211 4.82 -20.07 -11.68
C GLY A 211 3.74 -20.00 -10.60
N ASP A 212 4.09 -19.89 -9.32
CA ASP A 212 3.10 -19.72 -8.24
C ASP A 212 2.29 -18.42 -8.41
N ILE A 213 2.96 -17.32 -8.77
CA ILE A 213 2.32 -16.03 -9.03
C ILE A 213 1.48 -16.09 -10.31
N LEU A 214 1.99 -16.75 -11.36
CA LEU A 214 1.23 -16.95 -12.59
C LEU A 214 -0.05 -17.77 -12.35
N GLU A 215 0.02 -18.77 -11.48
CA GLU A 215 -1.10 -19.66 -11.17
C GLU A 215 -2.19 -18.97 -10.33
N ILE A 216 -1.78 -18.04 -9.44
CA ILE A 216 -2.68 -17.10 -8.77
C ILE A 216 -3.34 -16.19 -9.81
N HIS A 217 -2.54 -15.51 -10.64
CA HIS A 217 -3.04 -14.57 -11.64
C HIS A 217 -3.99 -15.25 -12.64
N LYS A 218 -3.68 -16.49 -13.03
CA LYS A 218 -4.52 -17.29 -13.92
C LYS A 218 -5.93 -17.50 -13.37
N ARG A 219 -6.08 -17.66 -12.06
CA ARG A 219 -7.41 -17.78 -11.42
C ARG A 219 -8.09 -16.43 -11.28
N VAL A 220 -7.34 -15.37 -10.95
CA VAL A 220 -7.86 -14.01 -10.84
C VAL A 220 -8.50 -13.55 -12.14
N LEU A 221 -7.81 -13.75 -13.27
CA LEU A 221 -8.24 -13.22 -14.57
C LEU A 221 -8.92 -14.28 -15.45
N GLY A 222 -8.81 -15.57 -15.13
CA GLY A 222 -9.22 -16.66 -16.02
C GLY A 222 -10.69 -16.74 -16.41
N TYR A 223 -11.59 -16.08 -15.66
CA TYR A 223 -13.00 -15.95 -16.07
C TYR A 223 -13.27 -14.66 -16.88
N VAL A 224 -12.38 -13.68 -16.82
CA VAL A 224 -12.53 -12.37 -17.49
C VAL A 224 -11.81 -12.39 -18.84
N ASP A 225 -10.54 -12.76 -18.83
CA ASP A 225 -9.68 -12.86 -20.00
C ASP A 225 -8.78 -14.12 -19.87
N PRO A 226 -9.27 -15.27 -20.36
CA PRO A 226 -8.53 -16.54 -20.28
C PRO A 226 -7.21 -16.54 -21.06
N GLU A 227 -7.07 -15.71 -22.09
CA GLU A 227 -5.86 -15.66 -22.94
C GLU A 227 -4.73 -14.90 -22.25
N ALA A 228 -5.06 -13.82 -21.53
CA ALA A 228 -4.10 -13.06 -20.74
C ALA A 228 -3.84 -13.65 -19.33
N ALA A 229 -4.68 -14.57 -18.88
CA ALA A 229 -4.62 -15.17 -17.55
C ALA A 229 -3.33 -15.96 -17.31
N GLY A 230 -2.53 -15.51 -16.33
CA GLY A 230 -1.22 -16.13 -16.03
C GLY A 230 -0.13 -15.87 -17.06
N VAL A 231 -0.31 -14.87 -17.94
CA VAL A 231 0.66 -14.52 -19.00
C VAL A 231 1.18 -13.10 -18.78
N PHE A 232 2.50 -12.91 -18.88
CA PHE A 232 3.10 -11.58 -18.80
C PHE A 232 2.71 -10.71 -19.98
N ARG A 233 2.58 -9.41 -19.75
CA ARG A 233 2.27 -8.46 -20.82
C ARG A 233 3.45 -8.33 -21.78
N SER A 234 3.13 -8.15 -23.05
CA SER A 234 4.08 -7.88 -24.14
C SER A 234 4.11 -6.40 -24.55
N THR A 235 3.24 -5.57 -23.97
CA THR A 235 3.07 -4.15 -24.31
C THR A 235 3.25 -3.25 -23.10
N GLN A 236 3.66 -2.01 -23.34
CA GLN A 236 3.81 -1.03 -22.28
C GLN A 236 2.46 -0.47 -21.85
N VAL A 237 2.29 -0.29 -20.54
CA VAL A 237 1.05 0.23 -19.93
C VAL A 237 1.35 1.46 -19.06
N TYR A 238 0.31 2.19 -18.69
CA TYR A 238 0.42 3.39 -17.86
C TYR A 238 -0.59 3.33 -16.73
N VAL A 239 -0.14 3.55 -15.49
CA VAL A 239 -0.96 3.43 -14.28
C VAL A 239 -1.02 4.79 -13.60
N GLY A 240 -2.02 5.59 -13.96
CA GLY A 240 -2.10 6.99 -13.53
C GLY A 240 -0.89 7.78 -14.04
N SER A 241 -0.11 8.37 -13.13
CA SER A 241 1.13 9.09 -13.45
C SER A 241 2.39 8.22 -13.40
N PHE A 242 2.26 6.92 -13.13
CA PHE A 242 3.36 5.98 -12.99
C PHE A 242 3.52 5.16 -14.29
N THR A 243 4.76 5.07 -14.77
CA THR A 243 5.14 4.20 -15.89
C THR A 243 5.85 2.98 -15.34
N PRO A 244 5.24 1.78 -15.40
CA PRO A 244 5.88 0.56 -14.96
C PRO A 244 7.09 0.15 -15.81
N VAL A 245 7.76 -0.90 -15.33
CA VAL A 245 8.90 -1.57 -15.98
C VAL A 245 8.62 -1.83 -17.47
N ALA A 246 9.62 -1.76 -18.35
CA ALA A 246 9.41 -2.08 -19.76
C ALA A 246 9.05 -3.57 -19.96
N PRO A 247 8.18 -3.95 -20.92
CA PRO A 247 7.75 -5.34 -21.11
C PRO A 247 8.90 -6.34 -21.20
N GLU A 248 10.00 -5.95 -21.85
CA GLU A 248 11.19 -6.79 -22.08
C GLU A 248 11.97 -7.08 -20.78
N LEU A 249 11.77 -6.24 -19.75
CA LEU A 249 12.40 -6.39 -18.44
C LEU A 249 11.51 -7.09 -17.41
N VAL A 250 10.21 -7.25 -17.70
CA VAL A 250 9.23 -7.84 -16.75
C VAL A 250 9.69 -9.19 -16.23
N GLN A 251 10.15 -10.08 -17.13
CA GLN A 251 10.62 -11.41 -16.74
C GLN A 251 11.76 -11.32 -15.72
N LYS A 252 12.78 -10.51 -16.01
CA LYS A 252 13.94 -10.32 -15.15
C LYS A 252 13.54 -9.75 -13.79
N GLU A 253 12.71 -8.73 -13.75
CA GLU A 253 12.27 -8.11 -12.49
C GLU A 253 11.41 -9.07 -11.66
N MET A 254 10.63 -9.94 -12.30
CA MET A 254 9.88 -11.00 -11.63
C MET A 254 10.82 -12.08 -11.05
N ASP A 255 11.89 -12.44 -11.75
CA ASP A 255 12.93 -13.34 -11.22
C ASP A 255 13.61 -12.71 -9.99
N GLU A 256 13.92 -11.41 -10.04
CA GLU A 256 14.46 -10.66 -8.90
C GLU A 256 13.46 -10.59 -7.72
N LEU A 257 12.16 -10.44 -7.99
CA LEU A 257 11.12 -10.52 -6.96
C LEU A 257 11.08 -11.89 -6.29
N ILE A 258 11.14 -12.99 -7.06
CA ILE A 258 11.16 -14.34 -6.50
C ILE A 258 12.42 -14.58 -5.67
N ASN A 259 13.58 -14.16 -6.14
CA ASN A 259 14.82 -14.24 -5.37
C ASN A 259 14.69 -13.47 -4.06
N TRP A 260 14.14 -12.25 -4.11
CA TRP A 260 13.91 -11.43 -2.92
C TRP A 260 12.90 -12.08 -1.95
N LEU A 261 11.86 -12.76 -2.43
CA LEU A 261 10.89 -13.47 -1.59
C LEU A 261 11.48 -14.69 -0.86
N ASN A 262 12.56 -15.27 -1.39
CA ASN A 262 13.19 -16.48 -0.89
C ASN A 262 14.57 -16.23 -0.24
N ASP A 263 15.04 -14.98 -0.22
CA ASP A 263 16.33 -14.61 0.35
C ASP A 263 16.33 -14.71 1.89
N ALA A 264 17.42 -15.22 2.45
CA ALA A 264 17.49 -15.47 3.89
C ALA A 264 17.49 -14.18 4.73
N GLU A 265 18.03 -13.07 4.21
CA GLU A 265 18.05 -11.79 4.93
C GLU A 265 16.67 -11.12 4.89
N THR A 266 15.98 -11.18 3.75
CA THR A 266 14.64 -10.59 3.60
C THR A 266 13.59 -11.32 4.45
N LEU A 267 13.76 -12.63 4.65
CA LEU A 267 12.91 -13.43 5.54
C LEU A 267 13.06 -13.05 7.04
N LEU A 268 14.08 -12.26 7.41
CA LEU A 268 14.23 -11.72 8.77
C LEU A 268 13.41 -10.44 9.01
N LEU A 269 12.82 -9.85 7.97
CA LEU A 269 11.95 -8.69 8.09
C LEU A 269 10.70 -9.03 8.92
N ASP A 270 10.08 -8.01 9.53
CA ASP A 270 8.78 -8.23 10.16
C ASP A 270 7.77 -8.68 9.11
N THR A 271 6.92 -9.66 9.44
CA THR A 271 5.97 -10.26 8.50
C THR A 271 5.10 -9.22 7.77
N VAL A 272 4.62 -8.19 8.47
CA VAL A 272 3.74 -7.19 7.85
C VAL A 272 4.52 -6.26 6.93
N GLU A 273 5.74 -5.92 7.30
CA GLU A 273 6.68 -5.19 6.45
C GLU A 273 7.02 -6.00 5.19
N PHE A 274 7.41 -7.26 5.35
CA PHE A 274 7.72 -8.18 4.26
C PHE A 274 6.54 -8.32 3.28
N ALA A 275 5.33 -8.55 3.79
CA ALA A 275 4.13 -8.67 2.98
C ALA A 275 3.77 -7.37 2.23
N ALA A 276 3.91 -6.21 2.88
CA ALA A 276 3.66 -4.91 2.26
C ALA A 276 4.71 -4.58 1.17
N ILE A 277 5.98 -4.92 1.38
CA ILE A 277 7.03 -4.74 0.37
C ILE A 277 6.80 -5.67 -0.82
N ALA A 278 6.44 -6.94 -0.58
CA ALA A 278 6.10 -7.89 -1.64
C ALA A 278 4.95 -7.39 -2.51
N HIS A 279 3.88 -6.90 -1.87
CA HIS A 279 2.77 -6.24 -2.55
C HIS A 279 3.25 -5.09 -3.43
N TYR A 280 3.99 -4.15 -2.85
CA TYR A 280 4.48 -2.97 -3.56
C TYR A 280 5.34 -3.35 -4.77
N LYS A 281 6.30 -4.27 -4.60
CA LYS A 281 7.18 -4.74 -5.68
C LYS A 281 6.39 -5.30 -6.85
N LEU A 282 5.38 -6.15 -6.61
CA LEU A 282 4.55 -6.69 -7.70
C LEU A 282 3.77 -5.60 -8.42
N VAL A 283 3.17 -4.65 -7.68
CA VAL A 283 2.44 -3.51 -8.28
C VAL A 283 3.36 -2.61 -9.10
N TYR A 284 4.60 -2.40 -8.62
CA TYR A 284 5.62 -1.59 -9.28
C TYR A 284 6.10 -2.22 -10.59
N ILE A 285 6.38 -3.53 -10.60
CA ILE A 285 6.74 -4.28 -11.80
C ILE A 285 5.58 -4.27 -12.81
N HIS A 286 4.35 -4.43 -12.30
CA HIS A 286 3.13 -4.48 -13.08
C HIS A 286 3.19 -5.52 -14.21
N PRO A 287 3.41 -6.82 -13.90
CA PRO A 287 3.80 -7.81 -14.90
C PRO A 287 2.68 -8.22 -15.87
N PHE A 288 1.41 -7.96 -15.55
CA PHE A 288 0.25 -8.41 -16.31
C PHE A 288 -0.48 -7.25 -17.00
N ILE A 289 -1.32 -7.54 -17.99
CA ILE A 289 -2.13 -6.52 -18.68
C ILE A 289 -3.23 -5.94 -17.78
N ASP A 290 -3.80 -6.78 -16.90
CA ASP A 290 -4.76 -6.45 -15.86
C ASP A 290 -4.56 -7.44 -14.69
N GLY A 291 -5.22 -7.24 -13.56
CA GLY A 291 -5.19 -8.16 -12.42
C GLY A 291 -4.01 -7.95 -11.47
N ASN A 292 -3.12 -6.99 -11.74
CA ASN A 292 -1.93 -6.70 -10.93
C ASN A 292 -2.27 -6.36 -9.48
N GLY A 293 -3.19 -5.42 -9.25
CA GLY A 293 -3.60 -5.02 -7.89
C GLY A 293 -4.22 -6.17 -7.10
N ARG A 294 -5.12 -6.93 -7.74
CA ARG A 294 -5.77 -8.12 -7.16
C ARG A 294 -4.75 -9.20 -6.79
N THR A 295 -3.82 -9.48 -7.69
CA THR A 295 -2.75 -10.47 -7.48
C THR A 295 -1.78 -10.03 -6.39
N ALA A 296 -1.43 -8.74 -6.33
CA ALA A 296 -0.55 -8.20 -5.27
C ALA A 296 -1.17 -8.28 -3.88
N ARG A 297 -2.48 -8.02 -3.76
CA ARG A 297 -3.21 -8.18 -2.49
C ARG A 297 -3.32 -9.64 -2.07
N LEU A 298 -3.48 -10.56 -3.03
CA LEU A 298 -3.45 -11.99 -2.77
C LEU A 298 -2.06 -12.48 -2.33
N LEU A 299 -1.00 -12.02 -2.99
CA LEU A 299 0.40 -12.26 -2.61
C LEU A 299 0.68 -11.81 -1.17
N MET A 300 0.30 -10.57 -0.84
CA MET A 300 0.40 -10.03 0.50
C MET A 300 -0.30 -10.92 1.53
N ASN A 301 -1.53 -11.33 1.24
CA ASN A 301 -2.33 -12.14 2.16
C ASN A 301 -1.80 -13.56 2.30
N LEU A 302 -1.24 -14.15 1.25
CA LEU A 302 -0.57 -15.44 1.35
C LEU A 302 0.58 -15.38 2.36
N ILE A 303 1.47 -14.38 2.23
CA ILE A 303 2.60 -14.17 3.14
C ILE A 303 2.13 -13.98 4.59
N LEU A 304 1.10 -13.14 4.79
CA LEU A 304 0.51 -12.90 6.11
C LEU A 304 -0.06 -14.19 6.72
N MET A 305 -0.82 -14.95 5.94
CA MET A 305 -1.47 -16.19 6.39
C MET A 305 -0.48 -17.29 6.73
N GLN A 306 0.59 -17.46 5.95
CA GLN A 306 1.67 -18.40 6.25
C GLN A 306 2.36 -18.12 7.59
N ASN A 307 2.36 -16.84 7.99
CA ASN A 307 2.96 -16.37 9.23
C ASN A 307 1.94 -16.16 10.36
N GLY A 308 0.74 -16.76 10.22
CA GLY A 308 -0.26 -16.84 11.28
C GLY A 308 -1.16 -15.60 11.45
N PHE A 309 -1.11 -14.65 10.52
CA PHE A 309 -2.06 -13.54 10.48
C PHE A 309 -3.34 -13.94 9.71
N PRO A 310 -4.51 -13.35 10.03
CA PRO A 310 -5.65 -13.40 9.12
C PRO A 310 -5.35 -12.60 7.84
N PRO A 311 -6.05 -12.85 6.72
CA PRO A 311 -5.92 -12.03 5.52
C PRO A 311 -6.36 -10.59 5.81
N VAL A 312 -5.52 -9.61 5.48
CA VAL A 312 -5.89 -8.19 5.59
C VAL A 312 -6.89 -7.82 4.50
N ILE A 313 -7.81 -6.93 4.85
CA ILE A 313 -8.79 -6.35 3.93
C ILE A 313 -8.47 -4.86 3.83
N ILE A 314 -8.30 -4.39 2.60
CA ILE A 314 -8.21 -2.96 2.29
C ILE A 314 -9.62 -2.51 1.91
N PRO A 315 -10.32 -1.74 2.76
CA PRO A 315 -11.67 -1.30 2.46
C PRO A 315 -11.68 -0.40 1.22
N VAL A 316 -12.77 -0.46 0.44
CA VAL A 316 -12.89 0.34 -0.80
C VAL A 316 -13.02 1.83 -0.47
N GLU A 317 -13.52 2.14 0.71
CA GLU A 317 -13.61 3.49 1.27
C GLU A 317 -12.22 4.11 1.48
N GLU A 318 -11.19 3.27 1.67
CA GLU A 318 -9.80 3.70 1.85
C GLU A 318 -9.00 3.71 0.53
N ARG A 319 -9.67 3.58 -0.63
CA ARG A 319 -9.03 3.57 -1.97
C ARG A 319 -8.09 4.76 -2.19
N GLY A 320 -8.50 5.95 -1.78
CA GLY A 320 -7.68 7.16 -1.92
C GLY A 320 -6.38 7.09 -1.12
N GLU A 321 -6.46 6.61 0.12
CA GLU A 321 -5.31 6.45 1.01
C GLU A 321 -4.37 5.33 0.53
N TYR A 322 -4.94 4.22 0.05
CA TYR A 322 -4.19 3.12 -0.55
C TYR A 322 -3.34 3.59 -1.74
N TYR A 323 -3.92 4.31 -2.71
CA TYR A 323 -3.16 4.83 -3.85
C TYR A 323 -2.21 5.96 -3.44
N ARG A 324 -2.57 6.81 -2.48
CA ARG A 324 -1.68 7.85 -1.94
C ARG A 324 -0.39 7.25 -1.39
N THR A 325 -0.50 6.22 -0.57
CA THR A 325 0.67 5.56 0.05
C THR A 325 1.53 4.81 -0.97
N LEU A 326 0.94 4.20 -2.00
CA LEU A 326 1.71 3.63 -3.12
C LEU A 326 2.45 4.70 -3.94
N ASN A 327 1.85 5.87 -4.15
CA ASN A 327 2.52 6.98 -4.82
C ASN A 327 3.71 7.51 -4.02
N VAL A 328 3.60 7.57 -2.68
CA VAL A 328 4.74 7.92 -1.82
C VAL A 328 5.83 6.86 -1.89
N ALA A 329 5.46 5.58 -1.95
CA ALA A 329 6.41 4.49 -2.14
C ALA A 329 7.18 4.58 -3.47
N ASN A 330 6.52 5.01 -4.55
CA ASN A 330 7.20 5.30 -5.83
C ASN A 330 8.22 6.44 -5.73
N GLY A 331 8.04 7.36 -4.78
CA GLY A 331 9.02 8.40 -4.42
C GLY A 331 10.17 7.91 -3.53
N GLY A 332 10.18 6.62 -3.16
CA GLY A 332 11.24 5.97 -2.39
C GLY A 332 10.95 5.74 -0.91
N ASP A 333 9.76 6.09 -0.41
CA ASP A 333 9.38 5.88 0.99
C ASP A 333 8.19 4.92 1.14
N LEU A 334 8.46 3.67 1.48
CA LEU A 334 7.44 2.63 1.69
C LEU A 334 6.78 2.68 3.06
N ARG A 335 7.34 3.44 4.03
CA ARG A 335 6.87 3.40 5.43
C ARG A 335 5.39 3.80 5.56
N PRO A 336 4.87 4.81 4.85
CA PRO A 336 3.43 5.11 4.88
C PRO A 336 2.56 3.93 4.45
N PHE A 337 2.97 3.17 3.42
CA PHE A 337 2.25 1.98 2.98
C PHE A 337 2.31 0.84 4.02
N ILE A 338 3.48 0.61 4.63
CA ILE A 338 3.63 -0.38 5.71
C ILE A 338 2.75 -0.01 6.91
N ARG A 339 2.73 1.27 7.32
CA ARG A 339 1.87 1.77 8.41
C ARG A 339 0.39 1.63 8.07
N PHE A 340 0.01 1.90 6.81
CA PHE A 340 -1.34 1.72 6.33
C PHE A 340 -1.82 0.28 6.50
N ILE A 341 -1.05 -0.69 6.02
CA ILE A 341 -1.36 -2.12 6.18
C ILE A 341 -1.37 -2.53 7.66
N THR A 342 -0.40 -2.04 8.44
CA THR A 342 -0.31 -2.32 9.89
C THR A 342 -1.56 -1.82 10.64
N ARG A 343 -2.04 -0.62 10.32
CA ARG A 343 -3.28 -0.06 10.89
C ARG A 343 -4.49 -0.92 10.54
N LEU A 344 -4.63 -1.32 9.28
CA LEU A 344 -5.73 -2.18 8.84
C LEU A 344 -5.72 -3.53 9.55
N MET A 345 -4.54 -4.18 9.65
CA MET A 345 -4.39 -5.44 10.36
C MET A 345 -4.73 -5.30 11.86
N ASN A 346 -4.27 -4.21 12.49
CA ASN A 346 -4.58 -3.92 13.88
C ASN A 346 -6.09 -3.75 14.12
N SER A 347 -6.78 -3.05 13.23
CA SER A 347 -8.24 -2.87 13.28
C SER A 347 -8.99 -4.18 13.06
N LEU A 348 -8.54 -5.01 12.11
CA LEU A 348 -9.10 -6.34 11.84
C LEU A 348 -9.00 -7.24 13.07
N LEU A 349 -7.81 -7.35 13.66
CA LEU A 349 -7.59 -8.17 14.85
C LEU A 349 -8.45 -7.68 16.03
N ARG A 350 -8.53 -6.37 16.29
CA ARG A 350 -9.39 -5.82 17.36
C ARG A 350 -10.88 -6.11 17.12
N SER A 351 -11.42 -5.62 16.02
CA SER A 351 -12.87 -5.51 15.81
C SER A 351 -13.55 -6.83 15.44
N HIS A 352 -12.88 -7.67 14.65
CA HIS A 352 -13.53 -8.82 14.01
C HIS A 352 -13.28 -10.13 14.74
N PHE A 353 -12.11 -10.31 15.34
CA PHE A 353 -11.72 -11.57 15.94
C PHE A 353 -11.63 -11.51 17.45
N LEU A 354 -11.04 -10.45 18.01
CA LEU A 354 -10.89 -10.33 19.46
C LEU A 354 -12.22 -10.03 20.16
N HIS A 355 -13.04 -9.10 19.63
CA HIS A 355 -14.31 -8.73 20.28
C HIS A 355 -15.52 -9.61 19.96
N ARG A 356 -15.51 -10.37 18.84
CA ARG A 356 -16.65 -11.19 18.42
C ARG A 356 -16.52 -12.66 18.78
N VAL A 357 -15.30 -13.12 19.09
CA VAL A 357 -15.01 -14.54 19.36
C VAL A 357 -14.64 -14.80 20.83
N CYS A 358 -14.17 -13.77 21.54
CA CYS A 358 -13.97 -13.78 22.98
C CYS A 358 -15.16 -13.11 23.65
#